data_AF-A0A9D3P355-F1
#
_entry.id   AF-A0A9D3P355-F1
#
_cell.length_a   1.000
_cell.length_b   1.000
_cell.length_c   1.000
_cell.angle_alpha   90.00
_cell.angle_beta   90.00
_cell.angle_gamma   90.00
#
_symmetry.space_group_name_H-M   'P 1'
#
loop_
_entity.id
_entity.type
_entity.pdbx_description
1 polymer ?
#
loop_
_entity_poly.entity_id
_entity_poly.type
_entity_poly.pdbx_seq_one_letter_code
_entity_poly.pdbx_strand_id
1 'polypeptide(L)'
;MDELRRGSRLTDEVAHMGIRGDVNECGRPSRPCSHSCMNTPGSFRCYCDPGYRLDTDGKSCKRLEKPDCTRLHCQLGCQISSNGASICSCPPGLQLALDKRTCKDVDECKGAFSVCPEQQTCRNTFGSYACACRSGYILGILGNAITCRDEDECLTGRHRCSRHARCVNADGSYTCRRAYLSKTWWKTRVYPVLSSRKGSIWPFPNKTQE
;
A
#
# COMPACT_ATOMS: atom_id res chain seq x y z
N MET A 1 -57.50 94.64 -8.19
CA MET A 1 -56.57 94.65 -7.05
C MET A 1 -55.47 93.65 -7.37
N ASP A 2 -54.69 93.84 -8.44
CA ASP A 2 -53.69 94.92 -8.67
C ASP A 2 -52.66 94.91 -7.52
N GLU A 3 -51.35 94.76 -7.71
CA GLU A 3 -50.48 95.19 -8.82
C GLU A 3 -49.19 94.32 -8.92
N LEU A 4 -48.73 94.13 -10.17
CA LEU A 4 -47.37 94.38 -10.76
C LEU A 4 -46.13 94.23 -9.84
N ARG A 5 -44.94 93.74 -10.23
CA ARG A 5 -44.08 93.83 -11.43
C ARG A 5 -42.76 93.11 -10.98
N ARG A 6 -42.02 92.30 -11.73
CA ARG A 6 -41.24 92.62 -12.94
C ARG A 6 -40.78 91.29 -13.56
N GLY A 7 -40.93 91.16 -14.87
CA GLY A 7 -40.18 90.18 -15.64
C GLY A 7 -38.73 90.59 -15.81
N SER A 8 -37.89 89.63 -16.18
CA SER A 8 -37.10 89.78 -17.40
C SER A 8 -36.73 88.41 -17.92
N ARG A 9 -37.32 88.08 -19.07
CA ARG A 9 -37.00 86.94 -19.91
C ARG A 9 -35.79 87.39 -20.74
N LEU A 10 -34.61 86.86 -20.43
CA LEU A 10 -33.45 86.90 -21.32
C LEU A 10 -33.20 85.47 -21.78
N THR A 11 -33.74 85.18 -22.96
CA THR A 11 -33.19 84.19 -23.87
C THR A 11 -31.89 84.77 -24.41
N ASP A 12 -30.75 84.17 -24.09
CA ASP A 12 -29.71 84.01 -25.08
C ASP A 12 -28.70 82.95 -24.67
N GLU A 13 -28.33 82.17 -25.66
CA GLU A 13 -27.45 81.03 -25.61
C GLU A 13 -26.04 81.45 -25.20
N VAL A 14 -25.57 80.97 -24.05
CA VAL A 14 -24.15 80.90 -23.76
C VAL A 14 -23.81 79.44 -23.52
N ALA A 15 -23.49 78.75 -24.61
CA ALA A 15 -22.76 77.50 -24.57
C ALA A 15 -21.34 77.78 -24.05
N HIS A 16 -21.13 77.61 -22.74
CA HIS A 16 -19.81 77.36 -22.18
C HIS A 16 -19.76 75.97 -21.54
N MET A 17 -19.05 75.11 -22.25
CA MET A 17 -18.51 73.80 -21.87
C MET A 17 -17.91 73.80 -20.45
N GLY A 18 -18.39 72.92 -19.56
CA GLY A 18 -17.77 72.59 -18.25
C GLY A 18 -18.75 72.77 -17.07
N ILE A 19 -19.01 71.82 -16.19
CA ILE A 19 -18.40 70.53 -15.86
C ILE A 19 -19.57 69.57 -15.64
N ARG A 20 -19.76 68.56 -16.50
CA ARG A 20 -20.60 67.43 -16.10
C ARG A 20 -19.84 66.71 -15.00
N GLY A 21 -20.39 66.75 -13.78
CA GLY A 21 -19.89 65.93 -12.69
C GLY A 21 -19.79 64.47 -13.12
N ASP A 22 -18.80 63.78 -12.58
CA ASP A 22 -18.61 62.35 -12.80
C ASP A 22 -19.90 61.57 -12.50
N VAL A 23 -20.26 60.64 -13.38
CA VAL A 23 -21.49 59.86 -13.22
C VAL A 23 -21.17 58.67 -12.33
N ASN A 24 -21.77 58.60 -11.14
CA ASN A 24 -21.57 57.44 -10.27
C ASN A 24 -22.27 56.19 -10.82
N GLU A 25 -21.53 55.32 -11.54
CA GLU A 25 -22.10 54.10 -12.09
C GLU A 25 -22.48 53.07 -11.01
N CYS A 26 -21.86 53.13 -9.83
CA CYS A 26 -22.15 52.22 -8.72
C CYS A 26 -23.51 52.49 -8.06
N GLY A 27 -24.04 53.70 -8.20
CA GLY A 27 -25.37 54.09 -7.70
C GLY A 27 -26.52 53.73 -8.65
N ARG A 28 -26.23 53.14 -9.82
CA ARG A 28 -27.25 52.80 -10.84
C ARG A 28 -27.96 51.48 -10.51
N PRO A 29 -29.26 51.37 -10.85
CA PRO A 29 -30.06 50.16 -10.59
C PRO A 29 -29.52 48.91 -11.30
N SER A 30 -28.81 49.08 -12.41
CA SER A 30 -28.21 47.98 -13.17
C SER A 30 -26.95 47.36 -12.54
N ARG A 31 -26.45 47.90 -11.41
CA ARG A 31 -25.26 47.45 -10.66
C ARG A 31 -24.14 46.85 -11.54
N PRO A 32 -23.17 47.66 -12.00
CA PRO A 32 -22.30 47.28 -13.11
C PRO A 32 -21.24 46.21 -12.80
N CYS A 33 -21.05 45.83 -11.54
CA CYS A 33 -20.06 44.85 -11.07
C CYS A 33 -20.78 43.66 -10.42
N SER A 34 -20.24 42.44 -10.58
CA SER A 34 -20.81 41.26 -9.90
C SER A 34 -20.66 41.33 -8.38
N HIS A 35 -19.53 41.86 -7.89
CA HIS A 35 -19.23 42.06 -6.46
C HIS A 35 -19.17 43.57 -6.14
N SER A 36 -18.03 44.05 -5.63
CA SER A 36 -17.85 45.43 -5.16
C SER A 36 -17.57 46.39 -6.33
N CYS A 37 -18.16 47.59 -6.27
CA CYS A 37 -18.00 48.65 -7.27
C CYS A 37 -17.40 49.90 -6.63
N MET A 38 -16.42 50.51 -7.28
CA MET A 38 -15.82 51.77 -6.87
C MET A 38 -15.90 52.78 -8.02
N ASN A 39 -16.53 53.92 -7.74
CA ASN A 39 -16.63 55.01 -8.71
C ASN A 39 -15.30 55.74 -8.86
N THR A 40 -14.93 56.13 -10.08
CA THR A 40 -13.68 56.85 -10.38
C THR A 40 -13.96 57.99 -11.37
N PRO A 41 -13.21 59.09 -11.37
CA PRO A 41 -13.46 60.17 -12.32
C PRO A 41 -13.39 59.68 -13.78
N GLY A 42 -14.54 59.69 -14.46
CA GLY A 42 -14.71 59.26 -15.85
C GLY A 42 -14.98 57.76 -16.06
N SER A 43 -15.07 56.93 -15.01
CA SER A 43 -15.34 55.48 -15.11
C SER A 43 -15.61 54.82 -13.75
N PHE A 44 -15.63 53.50 -13.69
CA PHE A 44 -15.67 52.74 -12.44
C PHE A 44 -14.71 51.55 -12.48
N ARG A 45 -14.43 50.98 -11.30
CA ARG A 45 -13.64 49.76 -11.14
C ARG A 45 -14.40 48.73 -10.32
N CYS A 46 -14.32 47.49 -10.74
CA CYS A 46 -14.89 46.36 -10.02
C CYS A 46 -13.82 45.63 -9.19
N TYR A 47 -14.18 45.23 -7.98
CA TYR A 47 -13.34 44.48 -7.06
C TYR A 47 -14.05 43.21 -6.62
N CYS A 48 -13.26 42.14 -6.47
CA CYS A 48 -13.77 40.84 -6.07
C CYS A 48 -13.51 40.57 -4.59
N ASP A 49 -14.54 40.06 -3.91
CA ASP A 49 -14.43 39.53 -2.55
C ASP A 49 -13.33 38.45 -2.42
N PRO A 50 -12.79 38.22 -1.20
CA PRO A 50 -11.77 37.20 -0.96
C PRO A 50 -12.17 35.83 -1.53
N GLY A 51 -11.23 35.19 -2.24
CA GLY A 51 -11.47 33.90 -2.90
C GLY A 51 -12.00 34.01 -4.34
N TYR A 52 -12.02 35.20 -4.94
CA TYR A 52 -12.42 35.43 -6.33
C TYR A 52 -11.41 36.32 -7.06
N ARG A 53 -11.33 36.17 -8.39
CA ARG A 53 -10.55 37.03 -9.30
C ARG A 53 -11.44 37.70 -10.32
N LEU A 54 -11.05 38.89 -10.77
CA LEU A 54 -11.76 39.60 -11.82
C LEU A 54 -11.57 38.86 -13.15
N ASP A 55 -12.67 38.65 -13.86
CA ASP A 55 -12.70 38.02 -15.18
C ASP A 55 -12.25 39.01 -16.27
N THR A 56 -12.02 38.48 -17.47
CA THR A 56 -11.58 39.23 -18.66
C THR A 56 -12.52 40.36 -19.09
N ASP A 57 -13.79 40.31 -18.67
CA ASP A 57 -14.78 41.37 -18.92
C ASP A 57 -14.62 42.59 -17.99
N GLY A 58 -13.74 42.51 -16.99
CA GLY A 58 -13.48 43.56 -16.01
C GLY A 58 -14.64 43.82 -15.03
N LYS A 59 -15.67 42.97 -15.01
CA LYS A 59 -16.92 43.18 -14.25
C LYS A 59 -17.35 41.96 -13.45
N SER A 60 -17.09 40.77 -13.97
CA SER A 60 -17.48 39.51 -13.35
C SER A 60 -16.36 38.95 -12.49
N CYS A 61 -16.70 38.36 -11.35
CA CYS A 61 -15.75 37.72 -10.45
C CYS A 61 -15.85 36.20 -10.57
N LYS A 62 -14.77 35.55 -10.99
CA LYS A 62 -14.64 34.09 -11.03
C LYS A 62 -14.03 33.60 -9.73
N ARG A 63 -14.59 32.55 -9.13
CA ARG A 63 -14.02 31.91 -7.95
C ARG A 63 -12.59 31.47 -8.24
N LEU A 64 -11.66 31.77 -7.33
CA LEU A 64 -10.33 31.20 -7.36
C LEU A 64 -10.48 29.69 -7.16
N GLU A 65 -10.14 28.91 -8.19
CA GLU A 65 -10.08 27.46 -8.05
C GLU A 65 -9.03 27.13 -7.00
N LYS A 66 -9.43 26.39 -5.96
CA LYS A 66 -8.49 25.85 -5.00
C LYS A 66 -7.65 24.79 -5.71
N PRO A 67 -6.36 24.64 -5.37
CA PRO A 67 -5.59 23.52 -5.87
C PRO A 67 -6.28 22.23 -5.43
N ASP A 68 -6.64 21.42 -6.42
CA ASP A 68 -7.38 20.19 -6.24
C ASP A 68 -6.82 19.11 -7.17
N CYS A 69 -7.10 17.86 -6.85
CA CYS A 69 -6.60 16.67 -7.53
C CYS A 69 -7.46 16.23 -8.72
N THR A 70 -8.55 16.95 -9.00
CA THR A 70 -9.52 16.65 -10.06
C THR A 70 -8.96 16.66 -11.48
N ARG A 71 -7.82 17.32 -11.71
CA ARG A 71 -7.19 17.43 -13.04
C ARG A 71 -5.94 16.57 -13.22
N LEU A 72 -5.49 15.88 -12.18
CA LEU A 72 -4.23 15.15 -12.19
C LEU A 72 -4.49 13.64 -12.40
N HIS A 73 -4.02 13.09 -13.52
CA HIS A 73 -4.15 11.67 -13.83
C HIS A 73 -3.07 10.86 -13.10
N CYS A 74 -3.26 10.66 -11.80
CA CYS A 74 -2.39 9.83 -10.96
C CYS A 74 -2.88 8.38 -10.91
N GLN A 75 -1.97 7.43 -10.78
CA GLN A 75 -2.33 6.00 -10.74
C GLN A 75 -3.04 5.61 -9.44
N LEU A 76 -2.59 6.10 -8.28
CA LEU A 76 -3.11 5.67 -6.97
C LEU A 76 -3.50 6.82 -6.04
N GLY A 77 -2.73 7.91 -6.01
CA GLY A 77 -2.97 9.00 -5.08
C GLY A 77 -2.56 10.37 -5.60
N CYS A 78 -3.16 11.41 -5.02
CA CYS A 78 -2.82 12.79 -5.25
C CYS A 78 -2.91 13.57 -3.93
N GLN A 79 -2.04 14.56 -3.77
CA GLN A 79 -1.99 15.45 -2.62
C GLN A 79 -1.62 16.88 -3.05
N ILE A 80 -1.97 17.84 -2.22
CA ILE A 80 -1.57 19.24 -2.41
C ILE A 80 -0.31 19.50 -1.60
N SER A 81 0.76 19.90 -2.28
CA SER A 81 2.04 20.25 -1.65
C SER A 81 1.92 21.58 -0.89
N SER A 82 2.88 21.87 0.00
CA SER A 82 2.90 23.08 0.82
C SER A 82 2.95 24.37 0.01
N ASN A 83 3.42 24.31 -1.24
CA ASN A 83 3.41 25.41 -2.20
C ASN A 83 2.07 25.56 -2.96
N GLY A 84 1.04 24.78 -2.61
CA GLY A 84 -0.25 24.79 -3.28
C GLY A 84 -0.29 24.05 -4.62
N ALA A 85 0.75 23.29 -4.99
CA ALA A 85 0.73 22.49 -6.22
C ALA A 85 0.08 21.11 -6.00
N SER A 86 -0.81 20.70 -6.91
CA SER A 86 -1.33 19.33 -6.95
C SER A 86 -0.25 18.39 -7.50
N ILE A 87 0.14 17.37 -6.72
CA ILE A 87 1.15 16.37 -7.09
C ILE A 87 0.61 14.96 -6.86
N CYS A 88 1.06 14.00 -7.68
CA CYS A 88 0.74 12.61 -7.43
C CYS A 88 1.52 12.09 -6.22
N SER A 89 0.89 11.21 -5.47
CA SER A 89 1.47 10.54 -4.30
C SER A 89 1.23 9.04 -4.38
N CYS A 90 2.14 8.28 -3.77
CA CYS A 90 2.05 6.83 -3.69
C CYS A 90 1.81 6.42 -2.23
N PRO A 91 0.95 5.40 -1.98
CA PRO A 91 0.84 4.77 -0.67
C PRO A 91 2.20 4.24 -0.16
N PRO A 92 2.33 3.97 1.16
CA PRO A 92 3.51 3.29 1.71
C PRO A 92 3.80 1.97 0.97
N GLY A 93 5.09 1.63 0.87
CA GLY A 93 5.56 0.45 0.10
C GLY A 93 5.68 0.70 -1.41
N LEU A 94 5.26 1.87 -1.90
CA LEU A 94 5.37 2.25 -3.31
C LEU A 94 6.14 3.56 -3.45
N GLN A 95 6.82 3.73 -4.59
CA GLN A 95 7.60 4.92 -4.92
C GLN A 95 7.10 5.57 -6.21
N LEU A 96 7.01 6.89 -6.21
CA LEU A 96 6.61 7.66 -7.38
C LEU A 96 7.67 7.53 -8.48
N ALA A 97 7.25 7.12 -9.68
CA ALA A 97 8.12 6.96 -10.82
C ALA A 97 8.57 8.30 -11.41
N LEU A 98 9.52 8.24 -12.34
CA LEU A 98 10.09 9.42 -13.02
C LEU A 98 9.05 10.25 -13.79
N ASP A 99 7.95 9.62 -14.21
CA ASP A 99 6.83 10.29 -14.87
C ASP A 99 5.96 11.14 -13.92
N LYS A 100 6.23 11.07 -12.61
CA LYS A 100 5.50 11.74 -11.53
C LYS A 100 4.00 11.40 -11.49
N ARG A 101 3.60 10.24 -12.03
CA ARG A 101 2.19 9.80 -12.11
C ARG A 101 1.98 8.35 -11.71
N THR A 102 2.92 7.48 -12.05
CA THR A 102 2.82 6.04 -11.74
C THR A 102 3.57 5.71 -10.46
N CYS A 103 3.10 4.65 -9.79
CA CYS A 103 3.71 4.14 -8.58
C CYS A 103 4.39 2.81 -8.87
N LYS A 104 5.68 2.75 -8.59
CA LYS A 104 6.49 1.53 -8.69
C LYS A 104 6.62 0.90 -7.34
N ASP A 105 6.59 -0.42 -7.34
CA ASP A 105 6.78 -1.23 -6.16
C ASP A 105 8.20 -1.10 -5.61
N VAL A 106 8.33 -1.01 -4.29
CA VAL A 106 9.63 -1.03 -3.61
C VAL A 106 9.87 -2.46 -3.18
N ASP A 107 10.91 -3.09 -3.74
CA ASP A 107 11.26 -4.46 -3.36
C ASP A 107 12.04 -4.46 -2.05
N GLU A 108 11.34 -4.61 -0.93
CA GLU A 108 11.96 -4.59 0.39
C GLU A 108 12.89 -5.81 0.61
N CYS A 109 12.69 -6.89 -0.15
CA CYS A 109 13.52 -8.09 -0.06
C CYS A 109 14.92 -7.93 -0.69
N LYS A 110 15.12 -6.90 -1.53
CA LYS A 110 16.43 -6.57 -2.13
C LYS A 110 17.24 -5.56 -1.32
N GLY A 111 16.73 -5.14 -0.15
CA GLY A 111 17.43 -4.22 0.74
C GLY A 111 18.73 -4.79 1.31
N ALA A 112 19.61 -3.92 1.80
CA ALA A 112 20.87 -4.30 2.44
C ALA A 112 20.68 -5.05 3.78
N PHE A 113 19.49 -4.95 4.38
CA PHE A 113 19.16 -5.56 5.67
C PHE A 113 18.04 -6.59 5.49
N SER A 114 18.13 -7.71 6.21
CA SER A 114 17.05 -8.70 6.25
C SER A 114 15.82 -8.10 6.90
N VAL A 115 14.74 -7.96 6.14
CA VAL A 115 13.46 -7.44 6.63
C VAL A 115 12.68 -8.50 7.41
N CYS A 116 12.91 -9.77 7.10
CA CYS A 116 12.26 -10.89 7.77
C CYS A 116 13.10 -11.41 8.95
N PRO A 117 12.45 -11.96 10.00
CA PRO A 117 13.10 -12.66 11.11
C PRO A 117 13.98 -13.84 10.65
N GLU A 118 14.82 -14.33 11.56
CA GLU A 118 15.63 -15.53 11.28
C GLU A 118 14.75 -16.73 10.89
N GLN A 119 15.31 -17.58 10.04
CA GLN A 119 14.65 -18.75 9.46
C GLN A 119 13.45 -18.48 8.56
N GLN A 120 13.22 -17.22 8.16
CA GLN A 120 12.21 -16.84 7.19
C GLN A 120 12.83 -16.35 5.88
N THR A 121 12.09 -16.55 4.79
CA THR A 121 12.38 -16.01 3.47
C THR A 121 11.42 -14.86 3.17
N CYS A 122 11.97 -13.77 2.66
CA CYS A 122 11.21 -12.63 2.18
C CYS A 122 10.63 -12.90 0.80
N ARG A 123 9.35 -12.55 0.60
CA ARG A 123 8.69 -12.53 -0.69
C ARG A 123 8.08 -11.15 -0.92
N ASN A 124 8.57 -10.47 -1.94
CA ASN A 124 8.08 -9.15 -2.33
C ASN A 124 6.64 -9.23 -2.86
N THR A 125 5.82 -8.23 -2.55
CA THR A 125 4.41 -8.12 -3.00
C THR A 125 4.11 -6.67 -3.37
N PHE A 126 3.08 -6.41 -4.18
CA PHE A 126 2.80 -5.03 -4.57
C PHE A 126 2.36 -4.17 -3.37
N GLY A 127 3.18 -3.19 -3.00
CA GLY A 127 2.98 -2.26 -1.88
C GLY A 127 3.37 -2.82 -0.51
N SER A 128 3.99 -4.01 -0.44
CA SER A 128 4.42 -4.61 0.82
C SER A 128 5.32 -5.84 0.60
N TYR A 129 5.60 -6.58 1.66
CA TYR A 129 6.29 -7.86 1.58
C TYR A 129 5.66 -8.87 2.55
N ALA A 130 5.91 -10.15 2.28
CA ALA A 130 5.50 -11.24 3.16
C ALA A 130 6.72 -12.05 3.59
N CYS A 131 6.81 -12.37 4.87
CA CYS A 131 7.78 -13.30 5.40
C CYS A 131 7.15 -14.68 5.56
N ALA A 132 7.83 -15.71 5.09
CA ALA A 132 7.40 -17.10 5.21
C ALA A 132 8.53 -17.95 5.76
N CYS A 133 8.22 -19.01 6.49
CA CYS A 133 9.24 -19.95 6.95
C CYS A 133 10.01 -20.55 5.77
N ARG A 134 11.31 -20.77 5.96
CA ARG A 134 12.14 -21.52 5.01
C ARG A 134 11.53 -22.89 4.71
N SER A 135 11.83 -23.44 3.55
CA SER A 135 11.44 -24.82 3.21
C SER A 135 11.91 -25.80 4.30
N GLY A 136 11.06 -26.74 4.69
CA GLY A 136 11.31 -27.66 5.82
C GLY A 136 10.86 -27.13 7.17
N TYR A 137 10.37 -25.89 7.25
CA TYR A 137 9.85 -25.30 8.49
C TYR A 137 8.38 -24.90 8.34
N ILE A 138 7.65 -25.04 9.44
CA ILE A 138 6.25 -24.61 9.58
C ILE A 138 6.11 -23.49 10.61
N LEU A 139 5.05 -22.70 10.45
CA LEU A 139 4.69 -21.65 11.41
C LEU A 139 4.47 -22.27 12.79
N GLY A 140 5.28 -21.82 13.74
CA GLY A 140 5.15 -22.04 15.17
C GLY A 140 4.71 -20.75 15.86
N ILE A 141 4.18 -20.89 17.07
CA ILE A 141 3.84 -19.77 17.94
C ILE A 141 4.56 -20.02 19.27
N LEU A 142 5.42 -19.09 19.68
CA LEU A 142 6.08 -19.10 20.98
C LEU A 142 5.65 -17.84 21.75
N GLY A 143 4.69 -17.99 22.65
CA GLY A 143 4.04 -16.85 23.29
C GLY A 143 3.30 -15.99 22.27
N ASN A 144 3.72 -14.74 22.10
CA ASN A 144 3.15 -13.78 21.14
C ASN A 144 3.95 -13.66 19.83
N ALA A 145 5.06 -14.39 19.70
CA ALA A 145 5.92 -14.32 18.52
C ALA A 145 5.61 -15.45 17.53
N ILE A 146 5.56 -15.11 16.24
CA ILE A 146 5.56 -16.08 15.15
C ILE A 146 7.00 -16.60 15.00
N THR A 147 7.17 -17.91 15.15
CA THR A 147 8.44 -18.60 14.97
C THR A 147 8.35 -19.59 13.83
N CYS A 148 9.50 -20.08 13.37
CA CYS A 148 9.56 -21.20 12.45
C CYS A 148 10.10 -22.39 13.23
N ARG A 149 9.35 -23.50 13.21
CA ARG A 149 9.81 -24.76 13.77
C ARG A 149 9.96 -25.77 12.65
N ASP A 150 10.90 -26.68 12.85
CA ASP A 150 11.14 -27.80 11.96
C ASP A 150 9.84 -28.60 11.71
N GLU A 151 9.58 -28.96 10.45
CA GLU A 151 8.48 -29.85 10.07
C GLU A 151 8.96 -31.29 10.10
N ASP A 152 8.46 -32.08 11.05
CA ASP A 152 8.81 -33.50 11.09
C ASP A 152 8.13 -34.26 9.94
N GLU A 153 8.87 -34.48 8.84
CA GLU A 153 8.35 -35.18 7.67
C GLU A 153 8.13 -36.67 7.93
N CYS A 154 8.77 -37.22 8.97
CA CYS A 154 8.57 -38.60 9.41
C CYS A 154 7.22 -38.77 10.11
N LEU A 155 6.79 -37.78 10.91
CA LEU A 155 5.48 -37.77 11.57
C LEU A 155 4.35 -37.38 10.62
N THR A 156 4.59 -36.41 9.74
CA THR A 156 3.58 -35.94 8.78
C THR A 156 3.42 -36.87 7.58
N GLY A 157 4.32 -37.85 7.41
CA GLY A 157 4.32 -38.78 6.27
C GLY A 157 4.69 -38.13 4.93
N ARG A 158 5.26 -36.92 4.95
CA ARG A 158 5.73 -36.20 3.74
C ARG A 158 7.09 -36.65 3.25
N HIS A 159 7.76 -37.54 3.98
CA HIS A 159 9.04 -38.11 3.59
C HIS A 159 8.93 -38.97 2.31
N ARG A 160 10.01 -39.01 1.52
CA ARG A 160 10.12 -39.84 0.31
C ARG A 160 11.08 -41.02 0.46
N CYS A 161 11.26 -41.49 1.69
CA CYS A 161 12.10 -42.67 1.96
C CYS A 161 11.58 -43.93 1.25
N SER A 162 12.51 -44.75 0.76
CA SER A 162 12.21 -46.09 0.23
C SER A 162 11.53 -46.96 1.29
N ARG A 163 10.72 -47.93 0.86
CA ARG A 163 10.05 -48.90 1.74
C ARG A 163 11.00 -49.69 2.66
N HIS A 164 12.28 -49.76 2.33
CA HIS A 164 13.32 -50.44 3.13
C HIS A 164 14.23 -49.47 3.92
N ALA A 165 13.87 -48.19 3.97
CA ALA A 165 14.59 -47.17 4.72
C ALA A 165 13.72 -46.61 5.85
N ARG A 166 14.34 -46.37 7.01
CA ARG A 166 13.75 -45.66 8.14
C ARG A 166 13.93 -44.16 7.94
N CYS A 167 12.84 -43.41 8.05
CA CYS A 167 12.89 -41.96 8.14
C CYS A 167 13.46 -41.52 9.49
N VAL A 168 14.33 -40.52 9.48
CA VAL A 168 14.80 -39.81 10.67
C VAL A 168 14.73 -38.31 10.42
N ASN A 169 13.97 -37.63 11.27
CA ASN A 169 13.81 -36.18 11.23
C ASN A 169 15.14 -35.46 11.46
N ALA A 170 15.34 -34.32 10.81
CA ALA A 170 16.53 -33.49 10.91
C ALA A 170 16.13 -32.00 10.80
N ASP A 171 16.92 -31.08 11.36
CA ASP A 171 16.56 -29.66 11.30
C ASP A 171 16.50 -29.15 9.83
N GLY A 172 15.30 -28.73 9.41
CA GLY A 172 14.96 -28.27 8.07
C GLY A 172 14.77 -29.38 7.03
N SER A 173 14.82 -30.67 7.40
CA SER A 173 14.66 -31.79 6.45
C SER A 173 14.51 -33.17 7.12
N TYR A 174 14.67 -34.25 6.34
CA TYR A 174 14.74 -35.61 6.85
C TYR A 174 15.85 -36.42 6.16
N THR A 175 16.32 -37.44 6.86
CA THR A 175 17.29 -38.42 6.32
C THR A 175 16.69 -39.81 6.27
N CYS A 176 16.94 -40.53 5.19
CA CYS A 176 16.52 -41.92 5.02
C CYS A 176 17.69 -42.86 5.31
N ARG A 177 17.67 -43.51 6.48
CA ARG A 177 18.72 -44.45 6.87
C ARG A 177 18.28 -45.89 6.63
N ARG A 178 19.17 -46.73 6.12
CA ARG A 178 18.88 -48.16 5.87
C ARG A 178 18.38 -48.81 7.17
N ALA A 179 17.25 -49.50 7.10
CA ALA A 179 16.82 -50.37 8.18
C ALA A 179 17.72 -51.60 8.12
N TYR A 180 18.80 -51.62 8.89
CA TYR A 180 19.54 -52.86 9.10
C TYR A 180 18.58 -53.81 9.82
N LEU A 181 18.07 -54.81 9.11
CA LEU A 181 17.52 -56.00 9.76
C LEU A 181 18.65 -56.51 10.66
N SER A 182 18.45 -56.45 11.97
CA SER A 182 19.44 -56.91 12.93
C SER A 182 19.92 -58.31 12.52
N LYS A 183 21.21 -58.46 12.23
CA LYS A 183 21.83 -59.75 11.91
C LYS A 183 21.97 -60.64 13.16
N THR A 184 21.02 -60.60 14.09
CA THR A 184 21.05 -61.37 15.35
C THR A 184 19.90 -62.39 15.45
N TRP A 185 19.42 -62.93 14.33
CA TRP A 185 18.46 -64.05 14.32
C TRP A 185 19.12 -65.45 14.28
N TRP A 186 20.41 -65.57 14.64
CA TRP A 186 21.12 -66.87 14.64
C TRP A 186 21.85 -67.22 15.95
N LYS A 187 21.79 -66.37 16.98
CA LYS A 187 22.57 -66.59 18.22
C LYS A 187 21.76 -66.44 19.50
N THR A 188 20.73 -67.25 19.65
CA THR A 188 20.26 -67.64 20.98
C THR A 188 19.80 -69.09 20.93
N ARG A 189 20.68 -69.99 21.42
CA ARG A 189 20.27 -71.30 21.90
C ARG A 189 19.15 -71.09 22.93
N VAL A 190 17.95 -71.53 22.60
CA VAL A 190 16.92 -71.80 23.59
C VAL A 190 16.76 -73.31 23.59
N TYR A 191 17.23 -73.95 24.65
CA TYR A 191 16.88 -75.34 24.95
C TYR A 191 15.36 -75.43 25.12
N PRO A 192 14.63 -76.31 24.39
CA PRO A 192 13.29 -76.65 24.79
C PRO A 192 13.35 -77.81 25.79
N VAL A 193 12.66 -77.58 26.89
CA VAL A 193 12.25 -78.52 27.92
C VAL A 193 11.53 -79.72 27.31
N LEU A 194 11.77 -80.89 27.89
CA LEU A 194 11.12 -82.18 27.61
C LEU A 194 9.61 -82.05 27.35
N SER A 195 9.13 -82.57 26.22
CA SER A 195 7.75 -83.04 26.08
C SER A 195 7.70 -84.22 25.12
N SER A 196 7.27 -85.35 25.66
CA SER A 196 7.23 -86.68 25.08
C SER A 196 6.38 -86.77 23.82
N ARG A 197 6.92 -87.34 22.73
CA ARG A 197 6.18 -88.20 21.79
C ARG A 197 7.15 -89.14 21.05
N LYS A 198 6.72 -90.39 20.95
CA LYS A 198 7.43 -91.61 20.56
C LYS A 198 7.94 -91.60 19.11
N GLY A 199 9.05 -92.30 18.87
CA GLY A 199 9.22 -93.11 17.65
C GLY A 199 10.54 -92.97 16.88
N SER A 200 11.35 -94.05 16.93
CA SER A 200 12.16 -94.59 15.82
C SER A 200 13.67 -94.26 15.73
N ILE A 201 14.46 -95.12 16.42
CA ILE A 201 15.55 -95.99 15.90
C ILE A 201 16.76 -95.34 15.18
N TRP A 202 17.89 -95.28 15.92
CA TRP A 202 19.31 -95.67 15.66
C TRP A 202 19.81 -95.88 14.21
N PRO A 203 21.14 -95.69 13.89
CA PRO A 203 22.28 -96.01 14.76
C PRO A 203 23.50 -95.06 14.79
N PHE A 204 24.35 -95.30 15.78
CA PHE A 204 25.73 -94.83 15.98
C PHE A 204 26.69 -95.45 14.93
N PRO A 205 27.93 -94.91 14.73
CA PRO A 205 29.10 -95.28 15.55
C PRO A 205 29.86 -94.02 16.05
N ASN A 206 30.27 -93.91 17.32
CA ASN A 206 31.38 -94.54 18.06
C ASN A 206 32.75 -93.84 17.90
N LYS A 207 33.27 -93.38 19.06
CA LYS A 207 34.70 -93.40 19.51
C LYS A 207 35.72 -92.50 18.78
N THR A 208 36.76 -91.92 19.40
CA THR A 208 37.31 -91.85 20.77
C THR A 208 38.42 -90.79 20.78
N GLN A 209 38.64 -90.18 21.95
CA GLN A 209 39.92 -89.75 22.56
C GLN A 209 41.10 -89.36 21.65
N GLU A 210 41.57 -88.11 21.79
CA GLU A 210 42.69 -87.71 22.68
C GLU A 210 42.51 -86.26 23.14
#